data_AF-A0A4S3KDM7-F1
#
_entry.id   AF-A0A4S3KDM7-F1
#
_cell.length_a   1.000
_cell.length_b   1.000
_cell.length_c   1.000
_cell.angle_alpha   90.00
_cell.angle_beta   90.00
_cell.angle_gamma   90.00
#
_symmetry.space_group_name_H-M   'P 1'
#
loop_
_entity.id
_entity.type
_entity.pdbx_description
1 polymer ?
#
loop_
_entity_poly.entity_id
_entity_poly.type
_entity_poly.pdbx_seq_one_letter_code
_entity_poly.pdbx_strand_id
1 'polypeptide(L)'
;MHRRYGLLSLLTVAIILAGAYTSFMAFRPAGLPFDVSIENAHTAVVEPVANIPLPPALRAGDRLDLAALSRSARIAVSIMHLSNYSFPLGQSYEFVIHRQAVPVTVSVTTVDLGTINNAWWFEWTTLSFSLLLGVIALLVLWRGRDRAAAGMALWAIAFLVGLALQHAQLSGLLGLSAWLGANVLYLIARCGFYIMIESMLGPALTPRAHWLWRGGFLLLLAAGAVTRLGGPGLFVATGWAELLRPQYGMVFSASYLVPLALLIMSYGYADGTRRLRLRWALWSGVIFVVNIFLNNTAVLGSQVSSVVTNSALVLSLSGFLYAVLRHRVVDVAFVLNRGLVYAATTSLVLGLFALFESLIERSALGHGASLALEFAVPLALGAALSTVHRRIDAVVERFFFRRQYRAEAALRRYAEDCAYITQPENLFELTVAQIVRHAGAPRVALYERTADAYVCIRQHGEPALPAQVALDDLAFVKLRARNAELDLDDTQSQLGRDGYAFPLMLRGSLLGALVVGQRPGEHYAADERELLFHVAHEVGAALFALRARESQAFVRALAQGTLKPEEARAQAIQLETTWVMA
;
A
#
# COMPACT_ATOMS: atom_id res chain seq x y z
N MET A 1 14.24 -3.17 19.84
CA MET A 1 13.94 -2.40 18.60
C MET A 1 14.85 -2.74 17.42
N HIS A 2 16.16 -2.95 17.58
CA HIS A 2 17.09 -3.17 16.45
C HIS A 2 16.79 -4.38 15.54
N ARG A 3 16.34 -5.53 16.07
CA ARG A 3 16.03 -6.72 15.23
C ARG A 3 14.87 -6.49 14.24
N ARG A 4 13.90 -5.63 14.61
CA ARG A 4 12.74 -5.31 13.75
C ARG A 4 13.16 -4.47 12.53
N TYR A 5 14.06 -3.51 12.73
CA TYR A 5 14.58 -2.69 11.63
C TYR A 5 15.49 -3.48 10.68
N GLY A 6 16.26 -4.45 11.18
CA GLY A 6 17.08 -5.33 10.35
C GLY A 6 16.24 -6.16 9.37
N LEU A 7 15.17 -6.80 9.86
CA LEU A 7 14.25 -7.59 9.03
C LEU A 7 13.53 -6.72 7.99
N LEU A 8 13.03 -5.55 8.38
CA LEU A 8 12.36 -4.62 7.48
C LEU A 8 13.28 -4.14 6.36
N SER A 9 14.55 -3.87 6.68
CA SER A 9 15.56 -3.44 5.70
C SER A 9 15.89 -4.58 4.72
N LEU A 10 16.07 -5.81 5.22
CA LEU A 10 16.34 -6.97 4.37
C LEU A 10 15.17 -7.25 3.40
N LEU A 11 13.93 -7.19 3.91
CA LEU A 11 12.73 -7.34 3.07
C LEU A 11 12.60 -6.21 2.04
N THR A 12 12.95 -4.98 2.42
CA THR A 12 12.95 -3.83 1.49
C THR A 12 13.93 -4.07 0.34
N VAL A 13 15.16 -4.50 0.64
CA VAL A 13 16.17 -4.85 -0.38
C VAL A 13 15.67 -5.99 -1.26
N ALA A 14 15.08 -7.04 -0.68
CA ALA A 14 14.51 -8.15 -1.44
C ALA A 14 13.39 -7.70 -2.39
N ILE A 15 12.47 -6.83 -1.94
CA ILE A 15 11.39 -6.28 -2.76
C ILE A 15 11.95 -5.47 -3.94
N ILE A 16 12.91 -4.58 -3.68
CA ILE A 16 13.51 -3.73 -4.71
C ILE A 16 14.27 -4.59 -5.74
N LEU A 17 15.10 -5.53 -5.29
CA LEU A 17 15.86 -6.40 -6.18
C LEU A 17 14.95 -7.31 -6.99
N ALA A 18 13.91 -7.89 -6.37
CA ALA A 18 12.94 -8.74 -7.08
C ALA A 18 12.16 -7.95 -8.14
N GLY A 19 11.68 -6.74 -7.79
CA GLY A 19 10.99 -5.85 -8.73
C GLY A 19 11.88 -5.41 -9.89
N ALA A 20 13.11 -4.97 -9.60
CA ALA A 20 14.08 -4.56 -10.61
C ALA A 20 14.49 -5.73 -11.52
N TYR A 21 14.76 -6.90 -10.95
CA TYR A 21 15.11 -8.10 -11.70
C TYR A 21 13.98 -8.54 -12.63
N THR A 22 12.75 -8.60 -12.09
CA THR A 22 11.57 -8.98 -12.89
C THR A 22 11.33 -7.98 -14.02
N SER A 23 11.45 -6.68 -13.73
CA SER A 23 11.32 -5.61 -14.73
C SER A 23 12.39 -5.72 -15.81
N PHE A 24 13.64 -6.00 -15.44
CA PHE A 24 14.73 -6.15 -16.39
C PHE A 24 14.58 -7.40 -17.27
N MET A 25 14.20 -8.53 -16.68
CA MET A 25 14.02 -9.79 -17.41
C MET A 25 12.79 -9.79 -18.30
N ALA A 26 11.77 -8.97 -18.01
CA ALA A 26 10.60 -8.82 -18.86
C ALA A 26 10.98 -8.44 -20.30
N PHE A 27 11.97 -7.56 -20.50
CA PHE A 27 12.43 -7.09 -21.83
C PHE A 27 13.46 -8.02 -22.50
N ARG A 28 13.72 -9.20 -21.95
CA ARG A 28 14.66 -10.17 -22.53
C ARG A 28 14.04 -11.56 -22.61
N PRO A 29 12.82 -11.72 -23.14
CA PRO A 29 12.17 -13.03 -23.16
C PRO A 29 12.97 -13.98 -24.06
N ALA A 30 13.33 -15.15 -23.54
CA ALA A 30 14.06 -16.16 -24.28
C ALA A 30 13.48 -17.54 -24.02
N GLY A 31 13.35 -18.34 -25.08
CA GLY A 31 12.73 -19.65 -24.97
C GLY A 31 12.76 -20.46 -26.25
N LEU A 32 12.02 -21.57 -26.25
CA LEU A 32 11.95 -22.44 -27.41
C LEU A 32 11.11 -21.78 -28.52
N PRO A 33 11.45 -22.01 -29.81
CA PRO A 33 10.78 -21.38 -30.95
C PRO A 33 9.39 -21.98 -31.27
N PHE A 34 8.88 -22.86 -30.41
CA PHE A 34 7.59 -23.55 -30.56
C PHE A 34 6.95 -23.73 -29.18
N ASP A 35 5.64 -23.96 -29.16
CA ASP A 35 4.87 -24.35 -27.98
C ASP A 35 4.44 -25.82 -28.11
N VAL A 36 3.98 -26.42 -27.00
CA VAL A 36 3.59 -27.83 -26.95
C VAL A 36 2.21 -27.98 -26.33
N SER A 37 1.32 -28.64 -27.07
CA SER A 37 -0.03 -28.98 -26.62
C SER A 37 -0.11 -30.46 -26.25
N ILE A 38 -0.46 -30.73 -25.00
CA ILE A 38 -0.51 -32.09 -24.44
C ILE A 38 -1.81 -32.76 -24.91
N GLU A 39 -1.70 -33.68 -25.88
CA GLU A 39 -2.84 -34.44 -26.43
C GLU A 39 -3.26 -35.56 -25.46
N ASN A 40 -2.30 -36.29 -24.92
CA ASN A 40 -2.52 -37.35 -23.95
C ASN A 40 -1.38 -37.43 -22.91
N ALA A 41 -1.46 -38.39 -21.98
CA ALA A 41 -0.50 -38.53 -20.89
C ALA A 41 0.97 -38.73 -21.33
N HIS A 42 1.24 -39.16 -22.57
CA HIS A 42 2.58 -39.47 -23.06
C HIS A 42 2.91 -38.81 -24.40
N THR A 43 1.94 -38.18 -25.07
CA THR A 43 2.11 -37.57 -26.38
C THR A 43 1.74 -36.10 -26.31
N ALA A 44 2.58 -35.27 -26.91
CA ALA A 44 2.26 -33.87 -27.13
C ALA A 44 2.53 -33.47 -28.58
N VAL A 45 1.90 -32.38 -29.03
CA VAL A 45 1.97 -31.89 -30.40
C VAL A 45 2.71 -30.56 -30.42
N VAL A 46 3.61 -30.40 -31.39
CA VAL A 46 4.33 -29.14 -31.64
C VAL A 46 3.39 -28.12 -32.27
N GLU A 47 3.22 -26.98 -31.59
CA GLU A 47 2.47 -25.83 -32.07
C GLU A 47 3.43 -24.68 -32.42
N PRO A 48 3.29 -24.04 -33.59
CA PRO A 48 4.15 -22.93 -33.96
C PRO A 48 3.83 -21.69 -33.10
N VAL A 49 4.87 -20.99 -32.62
CA VAL A 49 4.70 -19.67 -32.03
C VAL A 49 4.57 -18.65 -33.17
N ALA A 50 3.55 -17.81 -33.10
CA ALA A 50 3.29 -16.81 -34.14
C ALA A 50 4.51 -15.90 -34.36
N ASN A 51 4.88 -15.70 -35.63
CA ASN A 51 6.00 -14.86 -36.07
C ASN A 51 7.39 -15.34 -35.65
N ILE A 52 7.54 -16.59 -35.18
CA ILE A 52 8.84 -17.22 -34.97
C ILE A 52 8.97 -18.42 -35.92
N PRO A 53 10.02 -18.48 -36.75
CA PRO A 53 10.21 -19.60 -37.64
C PRO A 53 10.52 -20.88 -36.84
N LEU A 54 9.79 -21.95 -37.14
CA LEU A 54 10.14 -23.28 -36.62
C LEU A 54 11.52 -23.69 -37.14
N PRO A 55 12.33 -24.39 -36.32
CA PRO A 55 13.57 -25.00 -36.78
C PRO A 55 13.31 -25.87 -38.03
N PRO A 56 14.20 -25.89 -39.05
CA PRO A 56 13.95 -26.58 -40.32
C PRO A 56 13.58 -28.07 -40.20
N ALA A 57 14.02 -28.70 -39.10
CA ALA A 57 13.77 -30.10 -38.80
C ALA A 57 12.38 -30.37 -38.20
N LEU A 58 11.70 -29.35 -37.64
CA LEU A 58 10.38 -29.45 -37.01
C LEU A 58 9.27 -28.94 -37.95
N ARG A 59 8.10 -29.57 -37.87
CA ARG A 59 6.88 -29.12 -38.54
C ARG A 59 5.75 -28.95 -37.51
N ALA A 60 4.86 -27.99 -37.77
CA ALA A 60 3.64 -27.86 -36.99
C ALA A 60 2.84 -29.17 -37.06
N GLY A 61 2.39 -29.68 -35.91
CA GLY A 61 1.69 -30.96 -35.82
C GLY A 61 2.61 -32.18 -35.58
N ASP A 62 3.94 -32.03 -35.57
CA ASP A 62 4.84 -33.14 -35.20
C ASP A 62 4.52 -33.61 -33.76
N ARG A 63 4.46 -34.94 -33.57
CA ARG A 63 4.15 -35.57 -32.28
C ARG A 63 5.43 -35.90 -31.51
N LEU A 64 5.49 -35.44 -30.27
CA LEU A 64 6.56 -35.70 -29.31
C LEU A 64 6.16 -36.88 -28.42
N ASP A 65 7.00 -37.91 -28.35
CA ASP A 65 6.89 -38.93 -27.30
C ASP A 65 7.59 -38.41 -26.04
N LEU A 66 6.78 -38.01 -25.06
CA LEU A 66 7.25 -37.38 -23.84
C LEU A 66 8.04 -38.34 -22.94
N ALA A 67 7.78 -39.65 -23.03
CA ALA A 67 8.54 -40.66 -22.31
C ALA A 67 9.90 -40.91 -22.96
N ALA A 68 10.01 -40.77 -24.29
CA ALA A 68 11.29 -40.88 -25.00
C ALA A 68 12.21 -39.66 -24.83
N LEU A 69 11.68 -38.52 -24.38
CA LEU A 69 12.47 -37.30 -24.15
C LEU A 69 13.54 -37.50 -23.07
N SER A 70 14.71 -36.90 -23.29
CA SER A 70 15.75 -36.75 -22.27
C SER A 70 15.22 -35.97 -21.06
N ARG A 71 15.84 -36.19 -19.89
CA ARG A 71 15.41 -35.51 -18.65
C ARG A 71 15.44 -33.99 -18.77
N SER A 72 16.46 -33.45 -19.43
CA SER A 72 16.59 -32.00 -19.69
C SER A 72 15.50 -31.49 -20.62
N ALA A 73 15.14 -32.25 -21.67
CA ALA A 73 14.05 -31.89 -22.57
C ALA A 73 12.67 -31.96 -21.86
N ARG A 74 12.43 -32.97 -21.00
CA ARG A 74 11.21 -32.99 -20.16
C ARG A 74 11.13 -31.79 -19.22
N ILE A 75 12.25 -31.41 -18.60
CA ILE A 75 12.28 -30.18 -17.78
C ILE A 75 11.91 -28.96 -18.64
N ALA A 76 12.49 -28.84 -19.84
CA ALA A 76 12.17 -27.74 -20.74
C ALA A 76 10.70 -27.72 -21.15
N VAL A 77 10.11 -28.85 -21.52
CA VAL A 77 8.68 -28.95 -21.84
C VAL A 77 7.82 -28.52 -20.65
N SER A 78 8.16 -28.96 -19.43
CA SER A 78 7.39 -28.59 -18.23
C SER A 78 7.44 -27.10 -17.91
N ILE A 79 8.62 -26.46 -18.02
CA ILE A 79 8.78 -25.03 -17.74
C ILE A 79 8.11 -24.21 -18.85
N MET A 80 8.24 -24.62 -20.11
CA MET A 80 7.63 -23.93 -21.25
C MET A 80 6.10 -23.92 -21.12
N HIS A 81 5.49 -25.09 -20.92
CA HIS A 81 4.05 -25.25 -20.85
C HIS A 81 3.41 -24.52 -19.65
N LEU A 82 4.17 -24.28 -18.57
CA LEU A 82 3.61 -23.80 -17.30
C LEU A 82 4.00 -22.36 -16.91
N SER A 83 4.96 -21.72 -17.59
CA SER A 83 5.56 -20.45 -17.11
C SER A 83 5.80 -19.36 -18.15
N ASN A 84 5.42 -19.57 -19.43
CA ASN A 84 5.68 -18.62 -20.53
C ASN A 84 7.17 -18.23 -20.63
N TYR A 85 7.98 -19.14 -21.18
CA TYR A 85 9.32 -18.87 -21.72
C TYR A 85 10.32 -18.14 -20.79
N SER A 86 11.11 -18.92 -20.05
CA SER A 86 12.23 -18.38 -19.25
C SER A 86 13.43 -19.31 -19.33
N PHE A 87 14.04 -19.38 -20.50
CA PHE A 87 15.25 -20.18 -20.73
C PHE A 87 16.47 -19.29 -20.99
N PRO A 88 17.68 -19.76 -20.65
CA PRO A 88 18.91 -19.11 -21.13
C PRO A 88 18.92 -19.06 -22.65
N LEU A 89 19.35 -17.93 -23.21
CA LEU A 89 19.51 -17.76 -24.66
C LEU A 89 20.61 -18.68 -25.22
N GLY A 90 20.36 -19.31 -26.38
CA GLY A 90 21.34 -20.15 -27.08
C GLY A 90 21.50 -21.56 -26.51
N GLN A 91 20.64 -21.99 -25.58
CA GLN A 91 20.69 -23.32 -25.01
C GLN A 91 20.01 -24.35 -25.93
N SER A 92 20.69 -25.48 -26.17
CA SER A 92 20.18 -26.57 -27.02
C SER A 92 19.53 -27.68 -26.20
N TYR A 93 18.43 -28.23 -26.73
CA TYR A 93 17.72 -29.38 -26.20
C TYR A 93 17.43 -30.39 -27.30
N GLU A 94 17.54 -31.67 -26.99
CA GLU A 94 17.21 -32.75 -27.93
C GLU A 94 15.78 -33.22 -27.74
N PHE A 95 14.99 -33.13 -28.81
CA PHE A 95 13.61 -33.57 -28.88
C PHE A 95 13.48 -34.80 -29.78
N VAL A 96 12.72 -35.79 -29.33
CA VAL A 96 12.39 -36.99 -30.11
C VAL A 96 10.99 -36.82 -30.68
N ILE A 97 10.90 -36.67 -32.00
CA ILE A 97 9.63 -36.56 -32.73
C ILE A 97 9.31 -37.87 -33.46
N HIS A 98 8.03 -38.21 -33.54
CA HIS A 98 7.55 -39.33 -34.36
C HIS A 98 6.99 -38.80 -35.67
N ARG A 99 7.71 -39.06 -36.77
CA ARG A 99 7.24 -38.77 -38.14
C ARG A 99 6.97 -40.09 -38.85
N GLN A 100 5.71 -40.36 -39.20
CA GLN A 100 5.31 -41.59 -39.91
C GLN A 100 5.84 -42.90 -39.25
N ALA A 101 5.80 -42.96 -37.92
CA ALA A 101 6.29 -44.07 -37.08
C ALA A 101 7.82 -44.25 -36.95
N VAL A 102 8.64 -43.33 -37.49
CA VAL A 102 10.10 -43.31 -37.25
C VAL A 102 10.45 -42.24 -36.20
N PRO A 103 11.18 -42.57 -35.13
CA PRO A 103 11.69 -41.57 -34.19
C PRO A 103 12.85 -40.79 -34.83
N VAL A 104 12.73 -39.47 -34.87
CA VAL A 104 13.78 -38.56 -35.33
C VAL A 104 14.17 -37.66 -34.17
N THR A 105 15.48 -37.60 -33.88
CA THR A 105 16.00 -36.70 -32.85
C THR A 105 16.36 -35.37 -33.49
N VAL A 106 15.84 -34.27 -32.93
CA VAL A 106 16.05 -32.91 -33.42
C VAL A 106 16.62 -32.07 -32.28
N SER A 107 17.78 -31.43 -32.53
CA SER A 107 18.34 -30.45 -31.61
C SER A 107 17.68 -29.09 -31.86
N VAL A 108 17.14 -28.48 -30.81
CA VAL A 108 16.49 -27.17 -30.85
C VAL A 108 17.16 -26.23 -29.88
N THR A 109 17.60 -25.08 -30.39
CA THR A 109 18.18 -23.99 -29.62
C THR A 109 17.11 -22.99 -29.19
N THR A 110 17.22 -22.50 -27.96
CA THR A 110 16.42 -21.36 -27.50
C THR A 110 16.80 -20.10 -28.26
N VAL A 111 15.79 -19.31 -28.60
CA VAL A 111 15.88 -18.08 -29.37
C VAL A 111 15.39 -16.90 -28.54
N ASP A 112 15.76 -15.70 -28.99
CA ASP A 112 15.19 -14.46 -28.49
C ASP A 112 13.74 -14.37 -28.96
N LEU A 113 12.82 -14.19 -28.02
CA LEU A 113 11.38 -14.08 -28.28
C LEU A 113 10.93 -12.61 -28.34
N GLY A 114 11.82 -11.64 -28.14
CA GLY A 114 11.52 -10.21 -28.19
C GLY A 114 11.05 -9.74 -29.57
N THR A 115 11.28 -10.52 -30.64
CA THR A 115 10.84 -10.21 -32.00
C THR A 115 9.36 -10.53 -32.27
N ILE A 116 8.61 -11.04 -31.29
CA ILE A 116 7.17 -11.30 -31.44
C ILE A 116 6.42 -9.95 -31.56
N ASN A 117 5.73 -9.74 -32.68
CA ASN A 117 4.86 -8.58 -32.88
C ASN A 117 3.78 -8.57 -31.76
N ASN A 118 3.79 -7.55 -30.88
CA ASN A 118 3.05 -7.41 -29.61
C ASN A 118 3.77 -7.79 -28.29
N ALA A 119 5.06 -8.14 -28.30
CA ALA A 119 5.83 -8.37 -27.06
C ALA A 119 5.89 -7.11 -26.18
N TRP A 120 6.05 -5.92 -26.77
CA TRP A 120 6.17 -4.67 -26.02
C TRP A 120 5.03 -4.45 -25.02
N TRP A 121 3.76 -4.72 -25.39
CA TRP A 121 2.64 -4.56 -24.46
C TRP A 121 2.74 -5.50 -23.26
N PHE A 122 3.13 -6.76 -23.50
CA PHE A 122 3.36 -7.75 -22.45
C PHE A 122 4.49 -7.32 -21.51
N GLU A 123 5.59 -6.81 -22.04
CA GLU A 123 6.74 -6.30 -21.29
C GLU A 123 6.35 -5.12 -20.39
N TRP A 124 5.69 -4.11 -20.97
CA TRP A 124 5.26 -2.90 -20.25
C TRP A 124 4.20 -3.21 -19.19
N THR A 125 3.28 -4.14 -19.46
CA THR A 125 2.29 -4.56 -18.46
C THR A 125 2.92 -5.36 -17.33
N THR A 126 3.93 -6.20 -17.62
CA THR A 126 4.69 -6.95 -16.60
C THR A 126 5.54 -6.01 -15.73
N LEU A 127 6.20 -5.03 -16.34
CA LEU A 127 6.89 -3.96 -15.63
C LEU A 127 5.91 -3.18 -14.73
N SER A 128 4.78 -2.73 -15.28
CA SER A 128 3.77 -1.99 -14.52
C SER A 128 3.24 -2.80 -13.34
N PHE A 129 2.96 -4.09 -13.56
CA PHE A 129 2.50 -5.00 -12.53
C PHE A 129 3.53 -5.17 -11.41
N SER A 130 4.79 -5.48 -11.75
CA SER A 130 5.85 -5.71 -10.76
C SER A 130 6.18 -4.45 -9.96
N LEU A 131 6.16 -3.27 -10.59
CA LEU A 131 6.35 -1.99 -9.92
C LEU A 131 5.19 -1.67 -8.96
N LEU A 132 3.94 -1.80 -9.40
CA LEU A 132 2.78 -1.57 -8.55
C LEU A 132 2.77 -2.51 -7.36
N LEU A 133 3.08 -3.79 -7.58
CA LEU A 133 3.16 -4.79 -6.53
C LEU A 133 4.29 -4.48 -5.53
N GLY A 134 5.45 -4.06 -6.01
CA GLY A 134 6.57 -3.60 -5.18
C GLY A 134 6.22 -2.38 -4.34
N VAL A 135 5.49 -1.41 -4.91
CA VAL A 135 4.98 -0.23 -4.18
C VAL A 135 4.01 -0.67 -3.09
N ILE A 136 3.02 -1.53 -3.40
CA ILE A 136 2.09 -2.07 -2.40
C ILE A 136 2.87 -2.78 -1.29
N ALA A 137 3.82 -3.65 -1.64
CA ALA A 137 4.64 -4.39 -0.68
C ALA A 137 5.40 -3.45 0.27
N LEU A 138 6.09 -2.43 -0.25
CA LEU A 138 6.85 -1.47 0.56
C LEU A 138 5.94 -0.61 1.45
N LEU A 139 4.83 -0.11 0.90
CA LEU A 139 3.86 0.69 1.64
C LEU A 139 3.32 -0.08 2.84
N VAL A 140 2.87 -1.30 2.61
CA VAL A 140 2.24 -2.12 3.62
C VAL A 140 3.28 -2.67 4.61
N LEU A 141 4.51 -2.98 4.17
CA LEU A 141 5.59 -3.44 5.06
C LEU A 141 6.00 -2.38 6.09
N TRP A 142 6.11 -1.12 5.68
CA TRP A 142 6.58 -0.04 6.57
C TRP A 142 5.47 0.64 7.34
N ARG A 143 4.24 0.68 6.81
CA ARG A 143 3.13 1.42 7.41
C ARG A 143 1.93 0.57 7.80
N GLY A 144 1.88 -0.68 7.38
CA GLY A 144 0.87 -1.63 7.82
C GLY A 144 0.92 -1.84 9.33
N ARG A 145 -0.21 -1.62 10.01
CA ARG A 145 -0.32 -1.80 11.46
C ARG A 145 -1.27 -2.92 11.88
N ASP A 146 -2.20 -3.30 11.01
CA ASP A 146 -3.21 -4.30 11.28
C ASP A 146 -2.90 -5.65 10.63
N ARG A 147 -3.67 -6.67 11.03
CA ARG A 147 -3.51 -8.03 10.52
C ARG A 147 -3.83 -8.13 9.02
N ALA A 148 -4.70 -7.24 8.52
CA ALA A 148 -5.02 -7.15 7.10
C ALA A 148 -3.80 -6.69 6.30
N ALA A 149 -3.11 -5.64 6.76
CA ALA A 149 -1.86 -5.21 6.19
C ALA A 149 -0.79 -6.30 6.24
N ALA A 150 -0.63 -7.02 7.35
CA ALA A 150 0.34 -8.11 7.41
C ALA A 150 0.06 -9.20 6.36
N GLY A 151 -1.21 -9.57 6.16
CA GLY A 151 -1.63 -10.50 5.10
C GLY A 151 -1.35 -9.97 3.70
N MET A 152 -1.64 -8.69 3.45
CA MET A 152 -1.36 -8.03 2.17
C MET A 152 0.14 -7.90 1.88
N ALA A 153 0.97 -7.61 2.89
CA ALA A 153 2.43 -7.59 2.75
C ALA A 153 2.96 -8.98 2.41
N LEU A 154 2.50 -10.02 3.10
CA LEU A 154 2.88 -11.40 2.80
C LEU A 154 2.50 -11.79 1.36
N TRP A 155 1.29 -11.44 0.93
CA TRP A 155 0.83 -11.67 -0.43
C TRP A 155 1.71 -10.94 -1.45
N ALA A 156 1.91 -9.64 -1.30
CA ALA A 156 2.63 -8.82 -2.27
C ALA A 156 4.12 -9.22 -2.37
N ILE A 157 4.78 -9.45 -1.23
CA ILE A 157 6.19 -9.86 -1.18
C ILE A 157 6.37 -11.25 -1.78
N ALA A 158 5.59 -12.23 -1.33
CA ALA A 158 5.73 -13.60 -1.83
C ALA A 158 5.41 -13.69 -3.33
N PHE A 159 4.40 -12.96 -3.80
CA PHE A 159 4.07 -12.93 -5.22
C PHE A 159 5.18 -12.26 -6.05
N LEU A 160 5.74 -11.14 -5.60
CA LEU A 160 6.81 -10.44 -6.32
C LEU A 160 8.11 -11.26 -6.38
N VAL A 161 8.51 -11.87 -5.27
CA VAL A 161 9.71 -12.75 -5.25
C VAL A 161 9.45 -14.02 -6.07
N GLY A 162 8.22 -14.55 -6.05
CA GLY A 162 7.81 -15.64 -6.90
C GLY A 162 7.94 -15.30 -8.39
N LEU A 163 7.52 -14.10 -8.78
CA LEU A 163 7.71 -13.61 -10.15
C LEU A 163 9.18 -13.52 -10.53
N ALA A 164 10.03 -13.00 -9.65
CA ALA A 164 11.47 -12.90 -9.91
C ALA A 164 12.09 -14.29 -10.13
N LEU A 165 11.72 -15.29 -9.32
CA LEU A 165 12.18 -16.67 -9.52
C LEU A 165 11.61 -17.31 -10.79
N GLN A 166 10.36 -17.00 -11.16
CA GLN A 166 9.75 -17.52 -12.37
C GLN A 166 10.44 -16.99 -13.65
N HIS A 167 10.84 -15.72 -13.65
CA HIS A 167 11.57 -15.10 -14.77
C HIS A 167 13.07 -15.43 -14.77
N ALA A 168 13.54 -16.25 -13.81
CA ALA A 168 14.93 -16.66 -13.77
C ALA A 168 15.23 -17.57 -14.97
N GLN A 169 16.06 -17.07 -15.89
CA GLN A 169 16.55 -17.82 -17.06
C GLN A 169 17.59 -18.84 -16.62
N LEU A 170 17.13 -19.90 -15.97
CA LEU A 170 17.92 -21.03 -15.50
C LEU A 170 17.46 -22.30 -16.21
N SER A 171 18.35 -23.27 -16.36
CA SER A 171 18.05 -24.50 -17.07
C SER A 171 18.33 -25.76 -16.27
N GLY A 172 17.82 -26.87 -16.78
CA GLY A 172 17.92 -28.17 -16.12
C GLY A 172 17.33 -28.15 -14.71
N LEU A 173 17.97 -28.84 -13.77
CA LEU A 173 17.47 -28.96 -12.40
C LEU A 173 17.40 -27.62 -11.66
N LEU A 174 18.30 -26.68 -11.96
CA LEU A 174 18.26 -25.34 -11.37
C LEU A 174 17.01 -24.59 -11.82
N GLY A 175 16.70 -24.61 -13.12
CA GLY A 175 15.45 -24.03 -13.65
C GLY A 175 14.20 -24.65 -13.03
N LEU A 176 14.16 -25.99 -12.92
CA LEU A 176 13.03 -26.67 -12.26
C LEU A 176 12.91 -26.28 -10.79
N SER A 177 14.02 -26.18 -10.07
CA SER A 177 14.02 -25.79 -8.65
C SER A 177 13.57 -24.34 -8.43
N ALA A 178 14.01 -23.42 -9.29
CA ALA A 178 13.58 -22.02 -9.25
C ALA A 178 12.07 -21.92 -9.53
N TRP A 179 11.58 -22.66 -10.53
CA TRP A 179 10.15 -22.73 -10.85
C TRP A 179 9.31 -23.32 -9.71
N LEU A 180 9.75 -24.41 -9.09
CA LEU A 180 9.08 -24.99 -7.91
C LEU A 180 9.09 -24.00 -6.75
N GLY A 181 10.23 -23.34 -6.51
CA GLY A 181 10.36 -22.28 -5.51
C GLY A 181 9.39 -21.11 -5.74
N ALA A 182 9.23 -20.66 -6.98
CA ALA A 182 8.24 -19.64 -7.35
C ALA A 182 6.82 -20.09 -7.01
N ASN A 183 6.45 -21.34 -7.29
CA ASN A 183 5.12 -21.87 -6.99
C ASN A 183 4.87 -22.05 -5.48
N VAL A 184 5.90 -22.39 -4.69
CA VAL A 184 5.83 -22.36 -3.23
C VAL A 184 5.56 -20.94 -2.73
N LEU A 185 6.22 -19.93 -3.29
CA LEU A 185 5.95 -18.54 -2.96
C LEU A 185 4.53 -18.11 -3.37
N TYR A 186 4.01 -18.57 -4.50
CA TYR A 186 2.62 -18.32 -4.88
C TYR A 186 1.59 -19.01 -3.98
N LEU A 187 1.93 -20.16 -3.37
CA LEU A 187 1.11 -20.77 -2.33
C LEU A 187 1.13 -19.93 -1.04
N ILE A 188 2.30 -19.43 -0.65
CA ILE A 188 2.44 -18.50 0.49
C ILE A 188 1.66 -17.20 0.23
N ALA A 189 1.69 -16.69 -1.00
CA ALA A 189 0.94 -15.49 -1.37
C ALA A 189 -0.58 -15.69 -1.18
N ARG A 190 -1.11 -16.86 -1.56
CA ARG A 190 -2.52 -17.23 -1.32
C ARG A 190 -2.87 -17.22 0.17
N CYS A 191 -1.98 -17.73 1.03
CA CYS A 191 -2.16 -17.65 2.47
C CYS A 191 -2.21 -16.20 2.96
N GLY A 192 -1.32 -15.33 2.45
CA GLY A 192 -1.36 -13.89 2.74
C GLY A 192 -2.67 -13.24 2.33
N PHE A 193 -3.17 -13.54 1.13
CA PHE A 193 -4.44 -13.05 0.63
C PHE A 193 -5.62 -13.53 1.49
N TYR A 194 -5.62 -14.80 1.90
CA TYR A 194 -6.62 -15.33 2.82
C TYR A 194 -6.61 -14.63 4.18
N ILE A 195 -5.43 -14.45 4.79
CA ILE A 195 -5.28 -13.75 6.07
C ILE A 195 -5.78 -12.31 5.98
N MET A 196 -5.47 -11.63 4.87
CA MET A 196 -5.96 -10.28 4.60
C MET A 196 -7.48 -10.23 4.64
N ILE A 197 -8.17 -11.09 3.88
CA ILE A 197 -9.64 -11.11 3.84
C ILE A 197 -10.25 -11.57 5.16
N GLU A 198 -9.71 -12.63 5.77
CA GLU A 198 -10.21 -13.15 7.03
C GLU A 198 -10.17 -12.07 8.13
N SER A 199 -9.10 -11.28 8.19
CA SER A 199 -8.98 -10.21 9.18
C SER A 199 -10.00 -9.08 9.00
N MET A 200 -10.51 -8.86 7.79
CA MET A 200 -11.57 -7.89 7.52
C MET A 200 -12.95 -8.39 8.00
N LEU A 201 -13.15 -9.72 8.01
CA LEU A 201 -14.41 -10.37 8.37
C LEU A 201 -14.43 -10.95 9.80
N GLY A 202 -13.27 -11.09 10.44
CA GLY A 202 -13.08 -11.79 11.70
C GLY A 202 -14.07 -11.45 12.83
N PRO A 203 -14.50 -10.19 13.03
CA PRO A 203 -15.49 -9.86 14.05
C PRO A 203 -16.91 -10.39 13.78
N ALA A 204 -17.24 -10.70 12.52
CA ALA A 204 -18.60 -11.05 12.10
C ALA A 204 -18.85 -12.58 12.03
N LEU A 205 -17.81 -13.40 12.06
CA LEU A 205 -17.93 -14.86 11.94
C LEU A 205 -17.97 -15.56 13.30
N THR A 206 -18.74 -16.65 13.38
CA THR A 206 -18.72 -17.53 14.54
C THR A 206 -17.43 -18.38 14.55
N PRO A 207 -16.98 -18.88 15.72
CA PRO A 207 -15.78 -19.72 15.81
C PRO A 207 -15.84 -20.99 14.95
N ARG A 208 -17.03 -21.58 14.78
CA ARG A 208 -17.24 -22.75 13.90
C ARG A 208 -17.09 -22.39 12.42
N ALA A 209 -17.61 -21.23 12.01
CA ALA A 209 -17.47 -20.75 10.64
C ALA A 209 -15.99 -20.50 10.28
N HIS A 210 -15.19 -19.95 11.21
CA HIS A 210 -13.74 -19.80 11.01
C HIS A 210 -13.06 -21.14 10.73
N TRP A 211 -13.37 -22.18 11.50
CA TRP A 211 -12.78 -23.51 11.30
C TRP A 211 -13.17 -24.12 9.94
N LEU A 212 -14.44 -23.99 9.55
CA LEU A 212 -14.92 -24.50 8.26
C LEU A 212 -14.24 -23.79 7.08
N TRP A 213 -14.17 -22.45 7.10
CA TRP A 213 -13.54 -21.68 6.03
C TRP A 213 -12.03 -21.91 5.94
N ARG A 214 -11.34 -22.03 7.08
CA ARG A 214 -9.91 -22.38 7.11
C ARG A 214 -9.67 -23.79 6.60
N GLY A 215 -10.47 -24.76 7.03
CA GLY A 215 -10.38 -26.14 6.57
C GLY A 215 -10.61 -26.26 5.07
N GLY A 216 -11.64 -25.61 4.54
CA GLY A 216 -11.93 -25.56 3.10
C GLY A 216 -10.81 -24.90 2.29
N PHE A 217 -10.27 -23.77 2.79
CA PHE A 217 -9.12 -23.12 2.16
C PHE A 217 -7.88 -24.02 2.13
N LEU A 218 -7.53 -24.64 3.27
CA LEU A 218 -6.35 -25.51 3.38
C LEU A 218 -6.49 -26.77 2.52
N LEU A 219 -7.70 -27.35 2.41
CA LEU A 219 -7.95 -28.50 1.55
C LEU A 219 -7.73 -28.15 0.08
N LEU A 220 -8.29 -27.03 -0.40
CA LEU A 220 -8.10 -26.58 -1.78
C LEU A 220 -6.65 -26.16 -2.05
N LEU A 221 -6.00 -25.51 -1.09
CA LEU A 221 -4.60 -25.14 -1.18
C LEU A 221 -3.69 -26.39 -1.27
N ALA A 222 -3.96 -27.41 -0.46
CA ALA A 222 -3.22 -28.68 -0.49
C ALA A 222 -3.45 -29.45 -1.79
N ALA A 223 -4.70 -29.54 -2.25
CA ALA A 223 -5.02 -30.16 -3.54
C ALA A 223 -4.30 -29.45 -4.70
N GLY A 224 -4.32 -28.12 -4.71
CA GLY A 224 -3.59 -27.31 -5.68
C GLY A 224 -2.07 -27.44 -5.58
N ALA A 225 -1.52 -27.58 -4.37
CA ALA A 225 -0.09 -27.78 -4.17
C ALA A 225 0.38 -29.15 -4.71
N VAL A 226 -0.41 -30.21 -4.48
CA VAL A 226 -0.13 -31.55 -5.01
C VAL A 226 -0.09 -31.53 -6.53
N THR A 227 -1.08 -30.91 -7.19
CA THR A 227 -1.10 -30.86 -8.66
C THR A 227 0.02 -29.98 -9.21
N ARG A 228 0.21 -28.77 -8.67
CA ARG A 228 1.14 -27.78 -9.22
C ARG A 228 2.61 -28.11 -8.95
N LEU A 229 2.94 -28.69 -7.79
CA LEU A 229 4.32 -29.07 -7.44
C LEU A 229 4.63 -30.52 -7.84
N GLY A 230 3.66 -31.43 -7.69
CA GLY A 230 3.84 -32.85 -7.98
C GLY A 230 3.83 -33.18 -9.48
N GLY A 231 3.01 -32.48 -10.27
CA GLY A 231 2.88 -32.73 -11.72
C GLY A 231 4.20 -32.66 -12.48
N PRO A 232 4.97 -31.55 -12.40
CA PRO A 232 6.27 -31.44 -13.05
C PRO A 232 7.29 -32.45 -12.55
N GLY A 233 7.31 -32.72 -11.25
CA GLY A 233 8.22 -33.72 -10.66
C GLY A 233 7.95 -35.13 -11.21
N LEU A 234 6.67 -35.52 -11.28
CA LEU A 234 6.24 -36.80 -11.83
C LEU A 234 6.55 -36.88 -13.33
N PHE A 235 6.24 -35.82 -14.08
CA PHE A 235 6.54 -35.74 -15.51
C PHE A 235 8.03 -35.88 -15.82
N VAL A 236 8.89 -35.16 -15.09
CA VAL A 236 10.34 -35.24 -15.28
C VAL A 236 10.86 -36.64 -14.95
N ALA A 237 10.28 -37.32 -13.96
CA ALA A 237 10.67 -38.67 -13.58
C ALA A 237 10.19 -39.75 -14.57
N THR A 238 8.92 -39.70 -14.99
CA THR A 238 8.27 -40.82 -15.70
C THR A 238 7.87 -40.51 -17.15
N GLY A 239 7.88 -39.24 -17.56
CA GLY A 239 7.33 -38.80 -18.86
C GLY A 239 5.81 -38.76 -18.90
N TRP A 240 5.13 -38.89 -17.75
CA TRP A 240 3.67 -38.84 -17.65
C TRP A 240 3.19 -37.40 -17.40
N ALA A 241 2.53 -36.82 -18.40
CA ALA A 241 2.19 -35.40 -18.48
C ALA A 241 0.76 -35.05 -18.06
N GLU A 242 -0.02 -36.01 -17.58
CA GLU A 242 -1.47 -35.80 -17.34
C GLU A 242 -1.73 -34.66 -16.34
N LEU A 243 -0.96 -34.57 -15.26
CA LEU A 243 -1.08 -33.51 -14.26
C LEU A 243 -0.66 -32.11 -14.77
N LEU A 244 -0.04 -32.03 -15.95
CA LEU A 244 0.31 -30.74 -16.58
C LEU A 244 -0.86 -30.15 -17.36
N ARG A 245 -1.93 -30.91 -17.62
CA ARG A 245 -3.07 -30.42 -18.41
C ARG A 245 -3.75 -29.21 -17.75
N PRO A 246 -4.32 -28.28 -18.56
CA PRO A 246 -4.93 -27.03 -18.06
C PRO A 246 -6.00 -27.21 -16.98
N GLN A 247 -6.77 -28.30 -17.02
CA GLN A 247 -7.81 -28.62 -16.02
C GLN A 247 -7.27 -28.70 -14.57
N TYR A 248 -6.04 -29.16 -14.37
CA TYR A 248 -5.43 -29.22 -13.04
C TYR A 248 -4.95 -27.84 -12.54
N GLY A 249 -4.76 -26.88 -13.46
CA GLY A 249 -4.58 -25.46 -13.15
C GLY A 249 -5.82 -24.82 -12.51
N MET A 250 -7.02 -25.32 -12.81
CA MET A 250 -8.26 -24.88 -12.15
C MET A 250 -8.26 -25.25 -10.66
N VAL A 251 -7.79 -26.44 -10.31
CA VAL A 251 -7.71 -26.89 -8.90
C VAL A 251 -6.79 -25.97 -8.10
N PHE A 252 -5.66 -25.58 -8.68
CA PHE A 252 -4.74 -24.61 -8.07
C PHE A 252 -5.36 -23.22 -7.89
N SER A 253 -6.17 -22.80 -8.87
CA SER A 253 -6.89 -21.51 -8.85
C SER A 253 -8.08 -21.51 -7.89
N ALA A 254 -8.71 -22.66 -7.65
CA ALA A 254 -9.87 -22.83 -6.78
C ALA A 254 -9.64 -22.38 -5.34
N SER A 255 -8.39 -22.43 -4.86
CA SER A 255 -7.99 -21.89 -3.55
C SER A 255 -8.35 -20.41 -3.36
N TYR A 256 -8.46 -19.61 -4.43
CA TYR A 256 -8.89 -18.21 -4.37
C TYR A 256 -10.42 -18.03 -4.25
N LEU A 257 -11.21 -19.06 -4.54
CA LEU A 257 -12.68 -18.97 -4.41
C LEU A 257 -13.12 -18.80 -2.96
N VAL A 258 -12.38 -19.38 -2.01
CA VAL A 258 -12.65 -19.23 -0.58
C VAL A 258 -12.49 -17.79 -0.10
N PRO A 259 -11.32 -17.13 -0.25
CA PRO A 259 -11.18 -15.72 0.12
C PRO A 259 -12.08 -14.82 -0.73
N LEU A 260 -12.40 -15.16 -1.98
CA LEU A 260 -13.37 -14.39 -2.76
C LEU A 260 -14.79 -14.46 -2.16
N ALA A 261 -15.24 -15.65 -1.76
CA ALA A 261 -16.53 -15.83 -1.11
C ALA A 261 -16.60 -15.06 0.23
N LEU A 262 -15.52 -15.14 1.03
CA LEU A 262 -15.40 -14.36 2.27
C LEU A 262 -15.42 -12.85 2.02
N LEU A 263 -14.80 -12.37 0.94
CA LEU A 263 -14.80 -10.96 0.57
C LEU A 263 -16.21 -10.50 0.13
N ILE A 264 -16.95 -11.32 -0.63
CA ILE A 264 -18.35 -11.04 -0.98
C ILE A 264 -19.23 -11.01 0.26
N MET A 265 -19.07 -11.97 1.18
CA MET A 265 -19.78 -11.98 2.46
C MET A 265 -19.45 -10.73 3.29
N SER A 266 -18.18 -10.29 3.31
CA SER A 266 -17.76 -9.08 4.04
C SER A 266 -18.46 -7.83 3.56
N TYR A 267 -18.71 -7.74 2.26
CA TYR A 267 -19.45 -6.64 1.67
C TYR A 267 -20.93 -6.67 2.07
N GLY A 268 -21.52 -7.87 2.19
CA GLY A 268 -22.90 -8.06 2.66
C GLY A 268 -23.11 -7.66 4.12
N TYR A 269 -22.20 -8.00 5.02
CA TYR A 269 -22.30 -7.69 6.45
C TYR A 269 -21.86 -6.26 6.83
N ALA A 270 -21.23 -5.53 5.92
CA ALA A 270 -20.72 -4.19 6.21
C ALA A 270 -21.85 -3.13 6.28
N ASP A 271 -21.73 -2.20 7.24
CA ASP A 271 -22.56 -0.98 7.29
C ASP A 271 -22.29 -0.06 6.09
N GLY A 272 -23.21 0.87 5.79
CA GLY A 272 -23.14 1.73 4.60
C GLY A 272 -21.79 2.43 4.40
N THR A 273 -21.18 2.93 5.49
CA THR A 273 -19.85 3.54 5.49
C THR A 273 -18.71 2.53 5.25
N ARG A 274 -18.79 1.31 5.79
CA ARG A 274 -17.82 0.23 5.51
C ARG A 274 -17.95 -0.34 4.10
N ARG A 275 -19.16 -0.43 3.54
CA ARG A 275 -19.41 -0.90 2.16
C ARG A 275 -18.69 -0.02 1.14
N LEU A 276 -18.77 1.31 1.31
CA LEU A 276 -18.07 2.26 0.46
C LEU A 276 -16.53 2.05 0.48
N ARG A 277 -15.98 1.58 1.60
CA ARG A 277 -14.55 1.27 1.73
C ARG A 277 -14.18 -0.08 1.09
N LEU A 278 -14.98 -1.11 1.36
CA LEU A 278 -14.76 -2.47 0.85
C LEU A 278 -15.05 -2.60 -0.65
N ARG A 279 -15.82 -1.68 -1.25
CA ARG A 279 -16.21 -1.74 -2.67
C ARG A 279 -15.00 -1.83 -3.60
N TRP A 280 -13.97 -1.04 -3.35
CA TRP A 280 -12.76 -1.03 -4.19
C TRP A 280 -11.92 -2.29 -4.00
N ALA A 281 -11.79 -2.76 -2.76
CA ALA A 281 -11.12 -4.03 -2.46
C ALA A 281 -11.87 -5.23 -3.07
N LEU A 282 -13.21 -5.22 -3.04
CA LEU A 282 -14.08 -6.23 -3.63
C LEU A 282 -13.89 -6.31 -5.14
N TRP A 283 -14.05 -5.20 -5.86
CA TRP A 283 -13.88 -5.19 -7.32
C TRP A 283 -12.47 -5.59 -7.72
N SER A 284 -11.45 -5.11 -7.00
CA SER A 284 -10.05 -5.47 -7.27
C SER A 284 -9.82 -6.97 -7.05
N GLY A 285 -10.35 -7.53 -5.96
CA GLY A 285 -10.27 -8.96 -5.67
C GLY A 285 -11.01 -9.82 -6.69
N VAL A 286 -12.21 -9.42 -7.11
CA VAL A 286 -12.99 -10.12 -8.15
C VAL A 286 -12.20 -10.13 -9.46
N ILE A 287 -11.74 -8.96 -9.92
CA ILE A 287 -10.96 -8.84 -11.16
C ILE A 287 -9.70 -9.70 -11.07
N PHE A 288 -8.98 -9.64 -9.95
CA PHE A 288 -7.77 -10.43 -9.72
C PHE A 288 -8.05 -11.94 -9.78
N VAL A 289 -9.07 -12.44 -9.08
CA VAL A 289 -9.37 -13.88 -9.05
C VAL A 289 -9.85 -14.36 -10.42
N VAL A 290 -10.79 -13.65 -11.06
CA VAL A 290 -11.24 -13.98 -12.41
C VAL A 290 -10.05 -14.03 -13.37
N ASN A 291 -9.12 -13.09 -13.24
CA ASN A 291 -7.91 -13.08 -14.05
C ASN A 291 -7.04 -14.33 -13.87
N ILE A 292 -6.77 -14.72 -12.62
CA ILE A 292 -5.99 -15.92 -12.31
C ILE A 292 -6.64 -17.17 -12.93
N PHE A 293 -7.97 -17.26 -12.91
CA PHE A 293 -8.69 -18.33 -13.58
C PHE A 293 -8.49 -18.28 -15.10
N LEU A 294 -8.67 -17.12 -15.74
CA LEU A 294 -8.47 -16.98 -17.19
C LEU A 294 -7.04 -17.31 -17.62
N ASN A 295 -6.04 -16.87 -16.84
CA ASN A 295 -4.62 -17.11 -17.11
C ASN A 295 -4.26 -18.61 -17.00
N ASN A 296 -4.79 -19.31 -16.00
CA ASN A 296 -4.50 -20.73 -15.79
C ASN A 296 -5.32 -21.71 -16.64
N THR A 297 -6.35 -21.25 -17.36
CA THR A 297 -7.28 -22.11 -18.10
C THR A 297 -7.25 -21.96 -19.61
N ALA A 298 -6.56 -20.93 -20.14
CA ALA A 298 -6.36 -20.69 -21.57
C ALA A 298 -7.65 -20.65 -22.43
N VAL A 299 -8.81 -20.33 -21.84
CA VAL A 299 -10.15 -20.43 -22.47
C VAL A 299 -10.34 -19.50 -23.69
N LEU A 300 -9.62 -18.38 -23.76
CA LEU A 300 -9.83 -17.31 -24.75
C LEU A 300 -8.83 -17.33 -25.94
N GLY A 301 -8.01 -18.38 -26.07
CA GLY A 301 -6.90 -18.41 -27.04
C GLY A 301 -5.72 -17.53 -26.63
N SER A 302 -4.50 -17.88 -27.04
CA SER A 302 -3.25 -17.38 -26.42
C SER A 302 -3.01 -15.87 -26.52
N GLN A 303 -3.34 -15.23 -27.66
CA GLN A 303 -3.01 -13.81 -27.88
C GLN A 303 -4.03 -12.81 -27.32
N VAL A 304 -5.33 -13.00 -27.60
CA VAL A 304 -6.39 -12.12 -27.09
C VAL A 304 -6.51 -12.25 -25.56
N SER A 305 -6.28 -13.45 -25.03
CA SER A 305 -6.25 -13.69 -23.58
C SER A 305 -5.13 -12.90 -22.89
N SER A 306 -3.92 -12.83 -23.47
CA SER A 306 -2.75 -12.24 -22.79
C SER A 306 -2.88 -10.72 -22.58
N VAL A 307 -3.38 -9.98 -23.58
CA VAL A 307 -3.59 -8.52 -23.46
C VAL A 307 -4.67 -8.20 -22.42
N VAL A 308 -5.80 -8.89 -22.51
CA VAL A 308 -6.94 -8.69 -21.59
C VAL A 308 -6.56 -9.08 -20.18
N THR A 309 -5.86 -10.21 -20.00
CA THR A 309 -5.47 -10.69 -18.68
C THR A 309 -4.42 -9.79 -18.04
N ASN A 310 -3.34 -9.41 -18.73
CA ASN A 310 -2.34 -8.53 -18.14
C ASN A 310 -2.91 -7.14 -17.78
N SER A 311 -3.77 -6.59 -18.62
CA SER A 311 -4.42 -5.29 -18.35
C SER A 311 -5.34 -5.37 -17.12
N ALA A 312 -6.11 -6.45 -16.98
CA ALA A 312 -6.96 -6.68 -15.81
C ALA A 312 -6.14 -6.88 -14.52
N LEU A 313 -4.95 -7.49 -14.58
CA LEU A 313 -4.05 -7.58 -13.42
C LEU A 313 -3.57 -6.20 -12.96
N VAL A 314 -3.09 -5.38 -13.88
CA VAL A 314 -2.67 -4.00 -13.58
C VAL A 314 -3.83 -3.19 -12.99
N LEU A 315 -5.04 -3.34 -13.56
CA LEU A 315 -6.25 -2.69 -13.04
C LEU A 315 -6.60 -3.16 -11.62
N SER A 316 -6.49 -4.46 -11.36
CA SER A 316 -6.74 -5.02 -10.02
C SER A 316 -5.74 -4.50 -8.98
N LEU A 317 -4.44 -4.46 -9.31
CA LEU A 317 -3.42 -3.89 -8.42
C LEU A 317 -3.61 -2.40 -8.20
N SER A 318 -4.00 -1.67 -9.24
CA SER A 318 -4.31 -0.24 -9.14
C SER A 318 -5.48 -0.01 -8.19
N GLY A 319 -6.50 -0.86 -8.24
CA GLY A 319 -7.63 -0.82 -7.31
C GLY A 319 -7.25 -1.21 -5.87
N PHE A 320 -6.37 -2.20 -5.68
CA PHE A 320 -5.81 -2.52 -4.36
C PHE A 320 -4.96 -1.39 -3.80
N LEU A 321 -4.06 -0.83 -4.60
CA LEU A 321 -3.25 0.34 -4.24
C LEU A 321 -4.16 1.52 -3.89
N TYR A 322 -5.19 1.76 -4.69
CA TYR A 322 -6.19 2.79 -4.40
C TYR A 322 -6.92 2.53 -3.08
N ALA A 323 -7.32 1.29 -2.80
CA ALA A 323 -7.96 0.93 -1.54
C ALA A 323 -7.02 1.15 -0.34
N VAL A 324 -5.75 0.76 -0.46
CA VAL A 324 -4.71 0.98 0.56
C VAL A 324 -4.48 2.48 0.81
N LEU A 325 -4.40 3.26 -0.27
CA LEU A 325 -4.16 4.70 -0.19
C LEU A 325 -5.40 5.46 0.33
N ARG A 326 -6.57 5.24 -0.28
CA ARG A 326 -7.79 5.98 0.08
C ARG A 326 -8.31 5.66 1.48
N HIS A 327 -8.13 4.42 1.93
CA HIS A 327 -8.64 3.99 3.24
C HIS A 327 -7.57 4.01 4.35
N ARG A 328 -6.48 4.76 4.12
CA ARG A 328 -5.43 5.14 5.09
C ARG A 328 -4.97 3.99 6.01
N VAL A 329 -4.70 2.82 5.42
CA VAL A 329 -3.80 1.83 6.08
C VAL A 329 -2.37 2.39 6.19
N VAL A 330 -2.09 3.48 5.46
CA VAL A 330 -0.82 4.20 5.37
C VAL A 330 -1.12 5.71 5.38
N ASP A 331 -0.36 6.51 6.15
CA ASP A 331 -0.44 7.99 6.14
C ASP A 331 -0.08 8.56 4.74
N VAL A 332 -1.06 8.62 3.85
CA VAL A 332 -0.87 8.84 2.41
C VAL A 332 -0.22 10.17 2.06
N ALA A 333 -0.36 11.19 2.92
CA ALA A 333 0.14 12.52 2.63
C ALA A 333 1.67 12.54 2.46
N PHE A 334 2.38 11.81 3.30
CA PHE A 334 3.84 11.82 3.30
C PHE A 334 4.46 10.98 2.17
N VAL A 335 3.87 9.81 1.86
CA VAL A 335 4.47 8.86 0.92
C VAL A 335 4.22 9.24 -0.53
N LEU A 336 3.04 9.79 -0.87
CA LEU A 336 2.82 10.33 -2.21
C LEU A 336 3.72 11.55 -2.45
N ASN A 337 3.87 12.44 -1.46
CA ASN A 337 4.69 13.64 -1.62
C ASN A 337 6.16 13.28 -1.86
N ARG A 338 6.77 12.46 -0.99
CA ARG A 338 8.17 12.03 -1.17
C ARG A 338 8.35 11.05 -2.33
N GLY A 339 7.44 10.11 -2.53
CA GLY A 339 7.51 9.11 -3.59
C GLY A 339 7.40 9.72 -4.99
N LEU A 340 6.50 10.69 -5.19
CA LEU A 340 6.40 11.44 -6.45
C LEU A 340 7.61 12.34 -6.67
N VAL A 341 8.08 13.04 -5.63
CA VAL A 341 9.29 13.86 -5.71
C VAL A 341 10.50 12.99 -6.09
N TYR A 342 10.69 11.84 -5.43
CA TYR A 342 11.79 10.93 -5.75
C TYR A 342 11.62 10.31 -7.13
N ALA A 343 10.44 9.82 -7.50
CA ALA A 343 10.20 9.25 -8.82
C ALA A 343 10.41 10.29 -9.94
N ALA A 344 9.93 11.53 -9.75
CA ALA A 344 10.13 12.62 -10.70
C ALA A 344 11.60 13.04 -10.77
N THR A 345 12.30 13.12 -9.63
CA THR A 345 13.73 13.46 -9.58
C THR A 345 14.57 12.37 -10.23
N THR A 346 14.34 11.10 -9.90
CA THR A 346 15.05 9.96 -10.50
C THR A 346 14.75 9.85 -11.99
N SER A 347 13.49 10.02 -12.41
CA SER A 347 13.13 10.00 -13.84
C SER A 347 13.75 11.17 -14.60
N LEU A 348 13.87 12.34 -13.97
CA LEU A 348 14.56 13.49 -14.54
C LEU A 348 16.06 13.22 -14.68
N VAL A 349 16.71 12.67 -13.65
CA VAL A 349 18.13 12.29 -13.69
C VAL A 349 18.36 11.26 -14.80
N LEU A 350 17.59 10.18 -14.81
CA LEU A 350 17.69 9.13 -15.84
C LEU A 350 17.39 9.67 -17.24
N GLY A 351 16.37 10.53 -17.37
CA GLY A 351 16.02 11.18 -18.64
C GLY A 351 17.11 12.12 -19.16
N LEU A 352 17.78 12.86 -18.26
CA LEU A 352 18.94 13.67 -18.61
C LEU A 352 20.12 12.80 -19.03
N PHE A 353 20.41 11.71 -18.30
CA PHE A 353 21.44 10.74 -18.69
C PHE A 353 21.18 10.16 -20.09
N ALA A 354 19.95 9.70 -20.36
CA ALA A 354 19.57 9.16 -21.66
C ALA A 354 19.63 10.23 -22.77
N LEU A 355 19.29 11.49 -22.47
CA LEU A 355 19.43 12.61 -23.39
C LEU A 355 20.91 12.88 -23.71
N PHE A 356 21.80 12.81 -22.72
CA PHE A 356 23.24 12.98 -22.94
C PHE A 356 23.84 11.84 -23.75
N GLU A 357 23.51 10.59 -23.44
CA GLU A 357 23.94 9.43 -24.22
C GLU A 357 23.55 9.61 -25.69
N SER A 358 22.29 9.98 -25.95
CA SER A 358 21.78 10.29 -27.31
C SER A 358 22.47 11.49 -27.97
N LEU A 359 22.78 12.55 -27.22
CA LEU A 359 23.48 13.73 -27.75
C LEU A 359 24.94 13.41 -28.07
N ILE A 360 25.66 12.68 -27.21
CA ILE A 360 27.05 12.26 -27.41
C ILE A 360 27.14 11.32 -28.62
N GLU A 361 26.23 10.34 -28.74
CA GLU A 361 26.16 9.46 -29.90
C GLU A 361 25.91 10.23 -31.21
N ARG A 362 25.06 11.28 -31.17
CA ARG A 362 24.73 12.10 -32.34
C ARG A 362 25.78 13.17 -32.66
N SER A 363 26.58 13.56 -31.69
CA SER A 363 27.59 14.60 -31.84
C SER A 363 28.99 14.01 -31.73
N ALA A 364 29.40 13.32 -32.80
CA ALA A 364 30.79 13.01 -33.07
C ALA A 364 31.61 14.31 -33.22
N LEU A 365 31.97 14.92 -32.09
CA LEU A 365 32.67 16.21 -32.03
C LEU A 365 34.16 16.00 -31.78
N GLY A 366 34.97 16.71 -32.58
CA GLY A 366 36.44 16.60 -32.61
C GLY A 366 37.13 17.00 -31.30
N HIS A 367 38.34 16.45 -31.15
CA HIS A 367 39.20 16.37 -29.96
C HIS A 367 39.55 17.70 -29.22
N GLY A 368 39.06 18.86 -29.67
CA GLY A 368 39.39 20.17 -29.10
C GLY A 368 38.35 20.76 -28.13
N ALA A 369 37.10 20.29 -28.14
CA ALA A 369 36.01 20.83 -27.31
C ALA A 369 35.83 20.12 -25.94
N SER A 370 36.65 19.09 -25.66
CA SER A 370 36.43 18.10 -24.60
C SER A 370 36.36 18.70 -23.20
N LEU A 371 37.39 19.45 -22.78
CA LEU A 371 37.52 19.86 -21.38
C LEU A 371 36.50 20.92 -20.93
N ALA A 372 36.19 21.88 -21.80
CA ALA A 372 35.21 22.92 -21.46
C ALA A 372 33.79 22.35 -21.36
N LEU A 373 33.42 21.42 -22.25
CA LEU A 373 32.15 20.69 -22.15
C LEU A 373 32.13 19.77 -20.93
N GLU A 374 33.23 19.08 -20.64
CA GLU A 374 33.35 18.10 -19.55
C GLU A 374 33.13 18.72 -18.16
N PHE A 375 33.45 20.01 -17.97
CA PHE A 375 33.15 20.74 -16.73
C PHE A 375 31.86 21.58 -16.80
N ALA A 376 31.55 22.22 -17.93
CA ALA A 376 30.37 23.07 -18.05
C ALA A 376 29.08 22.26 -17.99
N VAL A 377 29.07 21.05 -18.54
CA VAL A 377 27.88 20.19 -18.60
C VAL A 377 27.48 19.70 -17.20
N PRO A 378 28.35 19.08 -16.37
CA PRO A 378 27.98 18.66 -15.01
C PRO A 378 27.59 19.83 -14.09
N LEU A 379 28.24 20.99 -14.22
CA LEU A 379 27.91 22.19 -13.43
C LEU A 379 26.54 22.78 -13.80
N ALA A 380 26.27 22.94 -15.10
CA ALA A 380 24.96 23.36 -15.57
C ALA A 380 23.87 22.35 -15.17
N LEU A 381 24.21 21.05 -15.19
CA LEU A 381 23.33 19.97 -14.78
C LEU A 381 23.02 20.00 -13.28
N GLY A 382 24.03 20.16 -12.42
CA GLY A 382 23.83 20.27 -10.97
C GLY A 382 22.97 21.49 -10.60
N ALA A 383 23.19 22.61 -11.29
CA ALA A 383 22.37 23.81 -11.13
C ALA A 383 20.93 23.62 -11.62
N ALA A 384 20.73 23.00 -12.79
CA ALA A 384 19.41 22.69 -13.33
C ALA A 384 18.67 21.69 -12.43
N LEU A 385 19.35 20.65 -11.96
CA LEU A 385 18.78 19.60 -11.12
C LEU A 385 18.32 20.16 -9.77
N SER A 386 19.14 20.97 -9.11
CA SER A 386 18.75 21.61 -7.84
C SER A 386 17.54 22.55 -8.00
N THR A 387 17.48 23.29 -9.11
CA THR A 387 16.40 24.24 -9.40
C THR A 387 15.10 23.51 -9.73
N VAL A 388 15.18 22.47 -10.55
CA VAL A 388 14.01 21.66 -10.94
C VAL A 388 13.51 20.86 -9.75
N HIS A 389 14.38 20.31 -8.90
CA HIS A 389 14.00 19.62 -7.66
C HIS A 389 13.15 20.52 -6.76
N ARG A 390 13.61 21.75 -6.48
CA ARG A 390 12.83 22.73 -5.68
C ARG A 390 11.49 23.11 -6.32
N ARG A 391 11.41 23.14 -7.66
CA ARG A 391 10.15 23.42 -8.36
C ARG A 391 9.19 22.25 -8.34
N ILE A 392 9.67 21.02 -8.50
CA ILE A 392 8.85 19.81 -8.41
C ILE A 392 8.31 19.68 -6.98
N ASP A 393 9.14 19.87 -5.95
CA ASP A 393 8.69 19.90 -4.55
C ASP A 393 7.52 20.87 -4.36
N ALA A 394 7.69 22.12 -4.79
CA ALA A 394 6.67 23.15 -4.66
C ALA A 394 5.39 22.86 -5.48
N VAL A 395 5.52 22.22 -6.65
CA VAL A 395 4.37 21.88 -7.51
C VAL A 395 3.61 20.67 -6.94
N VAL A 396 4.30 19.62 -6.50
CA VAL A 396 3.68 18.42 -5.92
C VAL A 396 2.96 18.77 -4.63
N GLU A 397 3.59 19.55 -3.75
CA GLU A 397 3.00 20.07 -2.51
C GLU A 397 1.74 20.91 -2.81
N ARG A 398 1.79 21.73 -3.87
CA ARG A 398 0.67 22.58 -4.29
C ARG A 398 -0.45 21.84 -5.04
N PHE A 399 -0.21 20.69 -5.66
CA PHE A 399 -1.22 19.98 -6.45
C PHE A 399 -1.98 18.90 -5.65
N PHE A 400 -1.28 18.15 -4.78
CA PHE A 400 -1.90 17.02 -4.06
C PHE A 400 -2.52 17.39 -2.70
N PHE A 401 -2.04 18.45 -2.01
CA PHE A 401 -2.47 18.79 -0.64
C PHE A 401 -3.14 20.14 -0.50
N ARG A 402 -3.56 20.78 -1.60
CA ARG A 402 -4.17 22.11 -1.59
C ARG A 402 -5.26 22.31 -0.53
N ARG A 403 -6.07 21.28 -0.26
CA ARG A 403 -7.15 21.35 0.74
C ARG A 403 -6.64 21.16 2.17
N GLN A 404 -5.76 20.18 2.40
CA GLN A 404 -5.19 19.88 3.72
C GLN A 404 -4.23 20.99 4.17
N TYR A 405 -3.33 21.43 3.28
CA TYR A 405 -2.43 22.55 3.56
C TYR A 405 -3.18 23.85 3.85
N ARG A 406 -4.26 24.14 3.10
CA ARG A 406 -5.11 25.32 3.40
C ARG A 406 -5.81 25.21 4.75
N ALA A 407 -6.21 24.00 5.16
CA ALA A 407 -6.83 23.78 6.45
C ALA A 407 -5.81 23.92 7.60
N GLU A 408 -4.63 23.32 7.47
CA GLU A 408 -3.55 23.45 8.44
C GLU A 408 -3.04 24.90 8.55
N ALA A 409 -2.85 25.58 7.41
CA ALA A 409 -2.46 26.99 7.40
C ALA A 409 -3.54 27.90 8.02
N ALA A 410 -4.82 27.56 7.86
CA ALA A 410 -5.90 28.28 8.54
C ALA A 410 -5.90 28.06 10.05
N LEU A 411 -5.65 26.83 10.53
CA LEU A 411 -5.54 26.54 11.96
C LEU A 411 -4.30 27.19 12.58
N ARG A 412 -3.15 27.21 11.89
CA ARG A 412 -1.95 27.93 12.34
C ARG A 412 -2.21 29.42 12.44
N ARG A 413 -2.83 30.02 11.42
CA ARG A 413 -3.22 31.43 11.46
C ARG A 413 -4.20 31.71 12.59
N TYR A 414 -5.15 30.81 12.83
CA TYR A 414 -6.06 30.95 13.96
C TYR A 414 -5.33 30.89 15.32
N ALA A 415 -4.34 30.02 15.48
CA ALA A 415 -3.51 29.96 16.68
C ALA A 415 -2.77 31.29 16.93
N GLU A 416 -2.33 31.98 15.88
CA GLU A 416 -1.74 33.33 15.98
C GLU A 416 -2.81 34.41 16.29
N ASP A 417 -3.96 34.34 15.63
CA ASP A 417 -5.04 35.33 15.74
C ASP A 417 -5.76 35.25 17.10
N CYS A 418 -5.82 34.08 17.74
CA CYS A 418 -6.62 33.89 18.95
C CYS A 418 -6.11 34.72 20.13
N ALA A 419 -4.82 35.06 20.17
CA ALA A 419 -4.22 35.94 21.17
C ALA A 419 -4.78 37.38 21.15
N TYR A 420 -5.38 37.80 20.04
CA TYR A 420 -5.94 39.14 19.87
C TYR A 420 -7.45 39.21 20.15
N ILE A 421 -8.11 38.09 20.43
CA ILE A 421 -9.52 38.05 20.80
C ILE A 421 -9.70 38.71 22.17
N THR A 422 -10.69 39.59 22.29
CA THR A 422 -10.90 40.42 23.49
C THR A 422 -12.00 39.94 24.43
N GLN A 423 -12.83 38.98 24.00
CA GLN A 423 -13.94 38.43 24.79
C GLN A 423 -13.80 36.91 24.91
N PRO A 424 -13.85 36.32 26.12
CA PRO A 424 -13.72 34.87 26.33
C PRO A 424 -14.77 34.05 25.57
N GLU A 425 -16.02 34.52 25.51
CA GLU A 425 -17.12 33.82 24.84
C GLU A 425 -16.82 33.67 23.34
N ASN A 426 -16.32 34.73 22.72
CA ASN A 426 -15.93 34.72 21.31
C ASN A 426 -14.70 33.83 21.08
N LEU A 427 -13.76 33.75 22.02
CA LEU A 427 -12.61 32.84 21.93
C LEU A 427 -13.09 31.39 21.84
N PHE A 428 -14.00 30.98 22.72
CA PHE A 428 -14.56 29.62 22.70
C PHE A 428 -15.38 29.34 21.44
N GLU A 429 -16.26 30.26 21.02
CA GLU A 429 -17.05 30.10 19.80
C GLU A 429 -16.19 29.97 18.54
N LEU A 430 -15.22 30.87 18.38
CA LEU A 430 -14.31 30.85 17.23
C LEU A 430 -13.43 29.60 17.26
N THR A 431 -12.96 29.16 18.42
CA THR A 431 -12.12 27.95 18.52
C THR A 431 -12.89 26.74 18.02
N VAL A 432 -14.11 26.52 18.50
CA VAL A 432 -14.96 25.41 18.05
C VAL A 432 -15.25 25.53 16.54
N ALA A 433 -15.63 26.71 16.07
CA ALA A 433 -15.96 26.93 14.66
C ALA A 433 -14.77 26.64 13.73
N GLN A 434 -13.56 27.08 14.10
CA GLN A 434 -12.35 26.88 13.29
C GLN A 434 -11.91 25.41 13.28
N ILE A 435 -11.97 24.71 14.41
CA ILE A 435 -11.63 23.28 14.48
C ILE A 435 -12.64 22.46 13.67
N VAL A 436 -13.94 22.71 13.81
CA VAL A 436 -14.96 22.02 13.02
C VAL A 436 -14.75 22.25 11.53
N ARG A 437 -14.49 23.51 11.12
CA ARG A 437 -14.33 23.88 9.71
C ARG A 437 -13.05 23.35 9.07
N HIS A 438 -11.93 23.39 9.78
CA HIS A 438 -10.62 23.11 9.21
C HIS A 438 -10.06 21.74 9.61
N ALA A 439 -10.29 21.26 10.82
CA ALA A 439 -9.93 19.89 11.19
C ALA A 439 -10.97 18.85 10.70
N GLY A 440 -12.18 19.30 10.35
CA GLY A 440 -13.27 18.42 9.92
C GLY A 440 -13.75 17.50 11.05
N ALA A 441 -13.59 17.95 12.30
CA ALA A 441 -13.96 17.19 13.47
C ALA A 441 -15.49 17.08 13.57
N PRO A 442 -16.05 15.86 13.66
CA PRO A 442 -17.50 15.68 13.79
C PRO A 442 -18.01 16.14 15.15
N ARG A 443 -17.13 16.17 16.15
CA ARG A 443 -17.43 16.58 17.51
C ARG A 443 -16.27 17.35 18.10
N VAL A 444 -16.57 18.48 18.74
CA VAL A 444 -15.59 19.34 19.43
C VAL A 444 -16.23 19.87 20.69
N ALA A 445 -15.52 19.86 21.82
CA ALA A 445 -15.95 20.51 23.04
C ALA A 445 -14.79 21.22 23.74
N LEU A 446 -15.10 22.34 24.38
CA LEU A 446 -14.19 23.11 25.23
C LEU A 446 -14.70 23.05 26.66
N TYR A 447 -13.83 22.52 27.53
CA TYR A 447 -14.05 22.46 28.96
C TYR A 447 -13.20 23.52 29.65
N GLU A 448 -13.79 24.23 30.60
CA GLU A 448 -13.10 25.15 31.51
C GLU A 448 -13.17 24.60 32.93
N ARG A 449 -12.10 24.80 33.69
CA ARG A 449 -12.01 24.39 35.10
C ARG A 449 -12.83 25.35 35.97
N THR A 450 -13.69 24.78 36.81
CA THR A 450 -14.39 25.47 37.91
C THR A 450 -13.96 24.87 39.26
N ALA A 451 -14.49 25.42 40.37
CA ALA A 451 -14.15 25.00 41.74
C ALA A 451 -14.25 23.48 41.97
N ASP A 452 -15.31 22.87 41.43
CA ASP A 452 -15.68 21.48 41.75
C ASP A 452 -15.64 20.52 40.55
N ALA A 453 -15.48 21.05 39.33
CA ALA A 453 -15.58 20.25 38.10
C ALA A 453 -14.89 20.92 36.90
N TYR A 454 -14.82 20.20 35.79
CA TYR A 454 -14.64 20.78 34.46
C TYR A 454 -15.99 20.91 33.78
N VAL A 455 -16.36 22.13 33.39
CA VAL A 455 -17.67 22.44 32.79
C VAL A 455 -17.51 22.66 31.29
N CYS A 456 -18.37 22.04 30.49
CA CYS A 456 -18.41 22.24 29.05
C CYS A 456 -18.98 23.63 28.74
N ILE A 457 -18.14 24.56 28.28
CA ILE A 457 -18.54 25.94 27.95
C ILE A 457 -19.14 26.01 26.55
N ARG A 458 -18.56 25.26 25.61
CA ARG A 458 -19.01 25.22 24.21
C ARG A 458 -18.78 23.83 23.63
N GLN A 459 -19.75 23.34 22.86
CA GLN A 459 -19.63 22.07 22.13
C GLN A 459 -20.31 22.14 20.78
N HIS A 460 -19.89 21.27 19.88
CA HIS A 460 -20.48 21.02 18.57
C HIS A 460 -20.45 19.53 18.28
N GLY A 461 -21.50 19.02 17.63
CA GLY A 461 -21.62 17.61 17.20
C GLY A 461 -22.43 16.73 18.15
N GLU A 462 -22.89 15.59 17.62
CA GLU A 462 -23.61 14.54 18.36
C GLU A 462 -22.78 13.24 18.43
N PRO A 463 -22.88 12.44 19.52
CA PRO A 463 -23.63 12.74 20.75
C PRO A 463 -22.95 13.81 21.59
N ALA A 464 -23.75 14.60 22.30
CA ALA A 464 -23.27 15.63 23.20
C ALA A 464 -22.35 15.03 24.27
N LEU A 465 -21.25 15.72 24.55
CA LEU A 465 -20.35 15.35 25.63
C LEU A 465 -20.94 15.76 26.99
N PRO A 466 -20.50 15.16 28.11
CA PRO A 466 -21.04 15.48 29.42
C PRO A 466 -20.92 16.97 29.74
N ALA A 467 -21.99 17.59 30.26
CA ALA A 467 -21.99 19.00 30.61
C ALA A 467 -20.97 19.34 31.72
N GLN A 468 -20.70 18.39 32.60
CA GLN A 468 -19.72 18.50 33.68
C GLN A 468 -18.96 17.18 33.83
N VAL A 469 -17.67 17.28 34.17
CA VAL A 469 -16.79 16.15 34.44
C VAL A 469 -16.06 16.40 35.76
N ALA A 470 -15.91 15.36 36.58
CA ALA A 470 -15.25 15.47 37.87
C ALA A 470 -13.77 15.91 37.76
N LEU A 471 -13.27 16.65 38.76
CA LEU A 471 -11.88 17.13 38.78
C LEU A 471 -10.83 16.02 38.69
N ASP A 472 -11.14 14.87 39.31
CA ASP A 472 -10.28 13.68 39.36
C ASP A 472 -10.67 12.62 38.33
N ASP A 473 -11.44 12.99 37.30
CA ASP A 473 -11.58 12.14 36.12
C ASP A 473 -10.22 11.86 35.50
N LEU A 474 -10.01 10.58 35.13
CA LEU A 474 -8.69 10.10 34.74
C LEU A 474 -8.13 10.82 33.51
N ALA A 475 -8.98 11.33 32.60
CA ALA A 475 -8.50 12.13 31.48
C ALA A 475 -7.87 13.44 31.94
N PHE A 476 -8.56 14.20 32.79
CA PHE A 476 -8.06 15.46 33.33
C PHE A 476 -6.87 15.29 34.28
N VAL A 477 -6.81 14.18 35.03
CA VAL A 477 -5.62 13.81 35.82
C VAL A 477 -4.41 13.58 34.91
N LYS A 478 -4.55 12.80 33.82
CA LYS A 478 -3.47 12.54 32.87
C LYS A 478 -3.02 13.81 32.14
N LEU A 479 -3.96 14.67 31.71
CA LEU A 479 -3.66 15.96 31.08
C LEU A 479 -2.83 16.85 32.01
N ARG A 480 -3.21 16.94 33.29
CA ARG A 480 -2.49 17.72 34.31
C ARG A 480 -1.09 17.17 34.60
N ALA A 481 -0.96 15.83 34.66
CA ALA A 481 0.30 15.19 34.99
C ALA A 481 1.32 15.18 33.85
N ARG A 482 0.86 15.09 32.59
CA ARG A 482 1.74 14.87 31.42
C ARG A 482 1.94 16.10 30.55
N ASN A 483 1.01 17.06 30.58
CA ASN A 483 0.98 18.20 29.66
C ASN A 483 1.20 17.78 28.19
N ALA A 484 0.45 16.79 27.75
CA ALA A 484 0.53 16.22 26.40
C ALA A 484 -0.88 15.87 25.91
N GLU A 485 -1.04 15.65 24.61
CA GLU A 485 -2.28 15.13 24.05
C GLU A 485 -2.61 13.75 24.64
N LEU A 486 -3.90 13.50 24.85
CA LEU A 486 -4.41 12.25 25.41
C LEU A 486 -5.35 11.58 24.42
N ASP A 487 -5.08 10.31 24.10
CA ASP A 487 -6.04 9.45 23.41
C ASP A 487 -7.12 8.96 24.39
N LEU A 488 -8.39 9.21 24.05
CA LEU A 488 -9.52 8.81 24.88
C LEU A 488 -9.79 7.31 24.78
N ASP A 489 -9.37 6.62 23.71
CA ASP A 489 -9.61 5.17 23.58
C ASP A 489 -8.83 4.37 24.64
N ASP A 490 -7.64 4.86 25.00
CA ASP A 490 -6.73 4.29 26.01
C ASP A 490 -7.07 4.72 27.46
N THR A 491 -8.13 5.50 27.66
CA THR A 491 -8.44 6.10 28.97
C THR A 491 -9.91 5.93 29.34
N GLN A 492 -10.18 5.32 30.49
CA GLN A 492 -11.52 5.29 31.05
C GLN A 492 -11.85 6.67 31.66
N SER A 493 -12.63 7.45 30.93
CA SER A 493 -13.08 8.79 31.31
C SER A 493 -14.57 8.95 31.07
N GLN A 494 -15.20 9.87 31.81
CA GLN A 494 -16.58 10.30 31.57
C GLN A 494 -16.76 10.94 30.19
N LEU A 495 -15.69 11.47 29.57
CA LEU A 495 -15.68 12.01 28.21
C LEU A 495 -15.93 10.93 27.13
N GLY A 496 -15.94 9.65 27.51
CA GLY A 496 -16.06 8.52 26.59
C GLY A 496 -14.71 8.08 26.03
N ARG A 497 -14.76 7.26 24.97
CA ARG A 497 -13.57 6.64 24.35
C ARG A 497 -13.24 7.19 22.95
N ASP A 498 -14.05 8.10 22.44
CA ASP A 498 -13.95 8.56 21.07
C ASP A 498 -13.33 9.95 21.01
N GLY A 499 -12.06 10.03 20.62
CA GLY A 499 -11.37 11.29 20.31
C GLY A 499 -10.04 11.47 21.01
N TYR A 500 -9.54 12.70 20.91
CA TYR A 500 -8.36 13.17 21.64
C TYR A 500 -8.74 14.34 22.54
N ALA A 501 -8.08 14.43 23.69
CA ALA A 501 -8.15 15.59 24.56
C ALA A 501 -6.80 16.31 24.58
N PHE A 502 -6.84 17.63 24.41
CA PHE A 502 -5.67 18.51 24.39
C PHE A 502 -5.76 19.49 25.58
N PRO A 503 -4.69 19.64 26.38
CA PRO A 503 -4.74 20.47 27.57
C PRO A 503 -4.73 21.97 27.19
N LEU A 504 -5.64 22.74 27.79
CA LEU A 504 -5.54 24.21 27.81
C LEU A 504 -4.70 24.58 29.04
N MET A 505 -3.38 24.52 28.89
CA MET A 505 -2.44 24.67 30.01
C MET A 505 -1.51 25.86 29.82
N LEU A 506 -1.30 26.63 30.88
CA LEU A 506 -0.28 27.67 30.94
C LEU A 506 0.46 27.61 32.29
N ARG A 507 1.80 27.67 32.25
CA ARG A 507 2.67 27.66 33.45
C ARG A 507 2.41 26.52 34.45
N GLY A 508 1.98 25.36 33.95
CA GLY A 508 1.72 24.18 34.78
C GLY A 508 0.31 24.10 35.38
N SER A 509 -0.54 25.10 35.16
CA SER A 509 -1.95 25.01 35.53
C SER A 509 -2.86 24.68 34.34
N LEU A 510 -3.71 23.68 34.56
CA LEU A 510 -4.71 23.22 33.60
C LEU A 510 -5.99 24.05 33.74
N LEU A 511 -6.15 25.03 32.85
CA LEU A 511 -7.34 25.88 32.79
C LEU A 511 -8.55 25.13 32.23
N GLY A 512 -8.32 24.05 31.49
CA GLY A 512 -9.37 23.34 30.78
C GLY A 512 -8.84 22.31 29.78
N ALA A 513 -9.71 21.84 28.91
CA ALA A 513 -9.33 20.93 27.83
C ALA A 513 -10.14 21.19 26.55
N LEU A 514 -9.47 21.06 25.42
CA LEU A 514 -10.08 20.95 24.10
C LEU A 514 -10.25 19.45 23.78
N VAL A 515 -11.48 19.01 23.61
CA VAL A 515 -11.83 17.63 23.25
C VAL A 515 -12.26 17.58 21.79
N VAL A 516 -11.64 16.73 21.00
CA VAL A 516 -11.91 16.59 19.56
C VAL A 516 -12.23 15.12 19.27
N GLY A 517 -13.47 14.85 18.85
CA GLY A 517 -13.93 13.51 18.47
C GLY A 517 -13.25 13.01 17.19
N GLN A 518 -13.09 11.69 17.06
CA GLN A 518 -12.49 11.12 15.86
C GLN A 518 -13.42 11.28 14.67
N ARG A 519 -12.85 11.45 13.47
CA ARG A 519 -13.60 11.40 12.22
C ARG A 519 -14.12 9.97 12.03
N PRO A 520 -15.34 9.74 11.50
CA PRO A 520 -15.91 8.39 11.40
C PRO A 520 -14.98 7.41 10.68
N GLY A 521 -14.36 6.51 11.44
CA GLY A 521 -13.40 5.52 10.96
C GLY A 521 -12.07 6.10 10.46
N GLU A 522 -11.63 7.24 11.00
CA GLU A 522 -10.36 7.90 10.72
C GLU A 522 -9.77 8.50 12.02
N HIS A 523 -8.53 8.13 12.35
CA HIS A 523 -7.78 8.75 13.45
C HIS A 523 -7.04 9.99 12.93
N TYR A 524 -6.82 11.00 13.78
CA TYR A 524 -5.98 12.15 13.40
C TYR A 524 -4.52 11.72 13.26
N ALA A 525 -3.87 12.18 12.19
CA ALA A 525 -2.45 11.93 11.99
C ALA A 525 -1.59 12.66 13.04
N ALA A 526 -0.32 12.28 13.17
CA ALA A 526 0.55 12.85 14.22
C ALA A 526 0.78 14.36 14.06
N ASP A 527 0.93 14.84 12.83
CA ASP A 527 1.04 16.24 12.46
C ASP A 527 -0.26 17.02 12.72
N GLU A 528 -1.42 16.45 12.40
CA GLU A 528 -2.72 17.04 12.74
C GLU A 528 -2.90 17.17 14.27
N ARG A 529 -2.50 16.14 15.04
CA ARG A 529 -2.56 16.17 16.51
C ARG A 529 -1.60 17.20 17.10
N GLU A 530 -0.39 17.31 16.57
CA GLU A 530 0.59 18.33 16.98
C GLU A 530 0.07 19.74 16.70
N LEU A 531 -0.57 19.95 15.55
CA LEU A 531 -1.20 21.23 15.21
C LEU A 531 -2.38 21.55 16.14
N LEU A 532 -3.26 20.59 16.41
CA LEU A 532 -4.38 20.76 17.35
C LEU A 532 -3.88 21.02 18.78
N PHE A 533 -2.81 20.35 19.19
CA PHE A 533 -2.14 20.61 20.47
C PHE A 533 -1.58 22.04 20.53
N HIS A 534 -0.94 22.51 19.45
CA HIS A 534 -0.46 23.89 19.37
C HIS A 534 -1.61 24.91 19.43
N VAL A 535 -2.72 24.67 18.72
CA VAL A 535 -3.93 25.51 18.81
C VAL A 535 -4.47 25.52 20.24
N ALA A 536 -4.57 24.36 20.91
CA ALA A 536 -5.01 24.28 22.30
C ALA A 536 -4.10 25.06 23.24
N HIS A 537 -2.79 25.02 23.01
CA HIS A 537 -1.82 25.79 23.78
C HIS A 537 -2.03 27.31 23.64
N GLU A 538 -2.13 27.81 22.40
CA GLU A 538 -2.34 29.25 22.15
C GLU A 538 -3.71 29.73 22.65
N VAL A 539 -4.76 28.91 22.52
CA VAL A 539 -6.09 29.20 23.09
C VAL A 539 -6.02 29.24 24.62
N GLY A 540 -5.29 28.33 25.26
CA GLY A 540 -5.06 28.36 26.71
C GLY A 540 -4.31 29.63 27.16
N ALA A 541 -3.30 30.06 26.40
CA ALA A 541 -2.56 31.29 26.66
C ALA A 541 -3.45 32.54 26.51
N ALA A 542 -4.26 32.60 25.45
CA ALA A 542 -5.20 33.69 25.22
C ALA A 542 -6.28 33.76 26.32
N LEU A 543 -6.84 32.61 26.73
CA LEU A 543 -7.81 32.52 27.81
C LEU A 543 -7.22 33.05 29.13
N PHE A 544 -6.00 32.65 29.47
CA PHE A 544 -5.30 33.16 30.66
C PHE A 544 -5.14 34.68 30.62
N ALA A 545 -4.72 35.24 29.47
CA ALA A 545 -4.53 36.68 29.32
C ALA A 545 -5.86 37.46 29.45
N LEU A 546 -6.97 36.90 28.95
CA LEU A 546 -8.31 37.47 29.11
C LEU A 546 -8.76 37.48 30.56
N ARG A 547 -8.63 36.35 31.27
CA ARG A 547 -8.94 36.26 32.70
C ARG A 547 -8.08 37.22 33.52
N ALA A 548 -6.82 37.41 33.15
CA ALA A 548 -5.92 38.34 33.84
C ALA A 548 -6.38 39.80 33.70
N ARG A 549 -6.85 40.17 32.50
CA ARG A 549 -7.43 41.50 32.25
C ARG A 549 -8.72 41.72 33.01
N GLU A 550 -9.59 40.72 33.13
CA GLU A 550 -10.81 40.78 33.95
C GLU A 550 -10.47 41.05 35.42
N SER A 551 -9.50 40.32 35.98
CA SER A 551 -9.01 40.55 37.35
C SER A 551 -8.41 41.94 37.52
N GLN A 552 -7.63 42.42 36.56
CA GLN A 552 -7.05 43.75 36.62
C GLN A 552 -8.11 44.85 36.55
N ALA A 553 -9.13 44.68 35.71
CA ALA A 553 -10.26 45.60 35.61
C ALA A 553 -11.06 45.64 36.93
N PHE A 554 -11.28 44.48 37.55
CA PHE A 554 -11.89 44.38 38.88
C PHE A 554 -11.08 45.12 39.95
N VAL A 555 -9.77 44.86 40.04
CA VAL A 555 -8.89 45.54 41.01
C VAL A 555 -8.89 47.06 40.79
N ARG A 556 -8.88 47.51 39.53
CA ARG A 556 -8.98 48.94 39.20
C ARG A 556 -10.32 49.54 39.63
N ALA A 557 -11.44 48.86 39.37
CA ALA A 557 -12.77 49.30 39.76
C ALA A 557 -12.92 49.38 41.30
N LEU A 558 -12.33 48.42 42.02
CA LEU A 558 -12.26 48.43 43.47
C LEU A 558 -11.45 49.64 43.99
N ALA A 559 -10.27 49.89 43.40
CA ALA A 559 -9.42 51.03 43.76
C ALA A 559 -10.07 52.40 43.47
N GLN A 560 -10.93 52.48 42.46
CA GLN A 560 -11.67 53.70 42.11
C GLN A 560 -12.95 53.89 42.93
N GLY A 561 -13.33 52.93 43.77
CA GLY A 561 -14.56 53.00 44.58
C GLY A 561 -15.85 52.95 43.77
N THR A 562 -15.80 52.45 42.53
CA THR A 562 -16.96 52.40 41.63
C THR A 562 -17.88 51.20 41.87
N LEU A 563 -17.43 50.21 42.65
CA LEU A 563 -18.17 49.00 42.97
C LEU A 563 -18.83 49.11 44.34
N LYS A 564 -20.08 48.64 44.46
CA LYS A 564 -20.72 48.50 45.76
C LYS A 564 -20.02 47.37 46.56
N PRO A 565 -19.95 47.47 47.89
CA PRO A 565 -19.26 46.46 48.72
C PRO A 565 -19.77 45.03 48.54
N GLU A 566 -21.08 44.86 48.34
CA GLU A 566 -21.70 43.54 48.12
C GLU A 566 -21.33 42.95 46.74
N GLU A 567 -21.34 43.77 45.69
CA GLU A 567 -20.93 43.38 44.33
C GLU A 567 -19.43 43.06 44.29
N ALA A 568 -18.60 43.86 44.96
CA ALA A 568 -17.17 43.62 45.08
C ALA A 568 -16.87 42.29 45.78
N ARG A 569 -17.61 41.95 46.84
CA ARG A 569 -17.44 40.69 47.56
C ARG A 569 -17.85 39.49 46.72
N ALA A 570 -18.98 39.57 46.02
CA ALA A 570 -19.44 38.50 45.12
C ALA A 570 -18.43 38.24 43.99
N GLN A 571 -17.94 39.31 43.35
CA GLN A 571 -16.98 39.22 42.25
C GLN A 571 -15.59 38.77 42.73
N ALA A 572 -15.17 39.16 43.94
CA ALA A 572 -13.93 38.66 44.55
C ALA A 572 -13.98 37.13 44.80
N ILE A 573 -15.09 36.60 45.31
CA ILE A 573 -15.27 35.15 45.51
C ILE A 573 -15.18 34.39 44.17
N GLN A 574 -15.76 34.97 43.11
CA GLN A 574 -15.71 34.39 41.77
C GLN A 574 -14.29 34.42 41.16
N LEU A 575 -13.52 35.48 41.41
CA LEU A 575 -12.14 35.59 40.94
C LEU A 575 -11.17 34.73 41.76
N GLU A 576 -11.37 34.63 43.08
CA GLU A 576 -10.59 33.74 43.95
C GLU A 576 -10.69 32.27 43.49
N THR A 577 -11.91 31.82 43.15
CA THR A 577 -12.14 30.49 42.57
C THR A 577 -11.49 30.32 41.19
N THR A 578 -11.28 31.40 40.44
CA THR A 578 -10.61 31.35 39.12
C THR A 578 -9.07 31.36 39.24
N TRP A 579 -8.51 32.01 40.26
CA TRP A 579 -7.06 32.29 40.37
C TRP A 579 -6.30 31.49 41.42
N VAL A 580 -6.92 31.03 42.51
CA VAL A 580 -6.26 30.10 43.47
C VAL A 580 -6.01 28.72 42.82
N MET A 581 -6.57 28.50 41.62
CA MET A 581 -6.46 27.26 40.85
C MET A 581 -5.66 27.40 39.55
N ALA A 582 -5.09 28.58 39.27
CA ALA A 582 -4.07 28.83 38.24
C ALA A 582 -2.67 28.82 38.88
#